data_AF-W3V6A9-F1
#
_entry.id   AF-W3V6A9-F1
#
_cell.length_a   1.000
_cell.length_b   1.000
_cell.length_c   1.000
_cell.angle_alpha   90.00
_cell.angle_beta   90.00
_cell.angle_gamma   90.00
#
_symmetry.space_group_name_H-M   'P 1'
#
loop_
_entity.id
_entity.type
_entity.pdbx_description
1 polymer ?
#
loop_
_entity_poly.entity_id
_entity_poly.type
_entity_poly.pdbx_seq_one_letter_code
_entity_poly.pdbx_strand_id
1 'polypeptide(L)'
;MNNMNILTNAINCIMISLFSISIFLLLFLLIFYGINKKAFTEIREKYTQEGFFIPQIIYATSFFGFFDSYYLSCFLYQIITGRKTIMSYVYIGNSIPQEAYELAKNIPKKFASIIIIYYYSFSISLFLFTLSSILVLLYKWLTNT
;
A
#
# COMPACT_ATOMS: atom_id res chain seq x y z
N MET A 1 -37.43 -8.15 20.29
CA MET A 1 -36.45 -7.57 19.34
C MET A 1 -36.21 -8.62 18.26
N ASN A 2 -36.49 -8.31 16.99
CA ASN A 2 -36.48 -9.33 15.92
C ASN A 2 -35.04 -9.74 15.57
N ASN A 3 -34.76 -11.04 15.35
CA ASN A 3 -33.40 -11.53 15.05
C ASN A 3 -32.79 -10.84 13.81
N MET A 4 -33.63 -10.47 12.84
CA MET A 4 -33.23 -9.68 11.67
C MET A 4 -32.70 -8.27 12.02
N ASN A 5 -33.25 -7.62 13.05
CA ASN A 5 -32.81 -6.28 13.47
C ASN A 5 -31.43 -6.34 14.15
N ILE A 6 -31.17 -7.42 14.89
CA ILE A 6 -29.87 -7.65 15.55
C ILE A 6 -28.78 -7.88 14.49
N LEU A 7 -29.05 -8.74 13.50
CA LEU A 7 -28.12 -9.03 12.41
C LEU A 7 -27.80 -7.77 11.59
N THR A 8 -28.82 -6.98 11.25
CA THR A 8 -28.66 -5.73 10.50
C THR A 8 -27.80 -4.71 11.24
N ASN A 9 -28.05 -4.53 12.55
CA ASN A 9 -27.26 -3.62 13.37
C ASN A 9 -25.80 -4.09 13.53
N ALA A 10 -25.58 -5.40 13.64
CA ALA A 10 -24.24 -5.97 13.71
C ALA A 10 -23.44 -5.74 12.41
N ILE A 11 -24.06 -5.96 11.24
CA ILE A 11 -23.44 -5.72 9.93
C ILE A 11 -23.08 -4.24 9.77
N ASN A 12 -24.00 -3.32 10.09
CA ASN A 12 -23.73 -1.88 10.03
C ASN A 12 -22.57 -1.47 10.95
N CYS A 13 -22.52 -2.01 12.16
CA CYS A 13 -21.42 -1.77 13.09
C CYS A 13 -20.08 -2.22 12.50
N ILE A 14 -20.00 -3.45 11.98
CA ILE A 14 -18.79 -3.99 11.34
C ILE A 14 -18.35 -3.12 10.17
N MET A 15 -19.27 -2.72 9.29
CA MET A 15 -18.98 -1.89 8.12
C MET A 15 -18.35 -0.56 8.51
N ILE A 16 -18.95 0.15 9.47
CA ILE A 16 -18.47 1.44 9.97
C ILE A 16 -17.12 1.28 10.68
N SER A 17 -16.94 0.22 11.48
CA SER A 17 -15.67 -0.06 12.15
C SER A 17 -14.55 -0.31 11.13
N LEU A 18 -14.78 -1.16 10.12
CA LEU A 18 -13.79 -1.43 9.07
C LEU A 18 -13.42 -0.16 8.29
N PHE A 19 -14.43 0.66 7.94
CA PHE A 19 -14.20 1.94 7.27
C PHE A 19 -13.35 2.87 8.14
N SER A 20 -13.73 3.05 9.40
CA SER A 20 -13.04 3.95 10.34
C SER A 20 -11.59 3.53 10.57
N ILE A 21 -11.36 2.23 10.76
CA ILE A 21 -10.01 1.66 10.91
C ILE A 21 -9.20 1.91 9.62
N SER A 22 -9.79 1.70 8.44
CA SER A 22 -9.09 1.92 7.18
C SER A 22 -8.63 3.37 7.00
N ILE A 23 -9.51 4.35 7.27
CA ILE A 23 -9.20 5.78 7.20
C ILE A 23 -8.15 6.17 8.24
N PHE A 24 -8.29 5.68 9.48
CA PHE A 24 -7.30 5.92 10.53
C PHE A 24 -5.90 5.40 10.12
N LEU A 25 -5.83 4.20 9.53
CA LEU A 25 -4.58 3.65 9.01
C LEU A 25 -4.02 4.51 7.86
N LEU A 26 -4.83 5.01 6.92
CA LEU A 26 -4.37 5.91 5.86
C LEU A 26 -3.77 7.20 6.41
N LEU A 27 -4.42 7.81 7.41
CA LEU A 27 -3.93 9.01 8.08
C LEU A 27 -2.63 8.74 8.85
N PHE A 28 -2.55 7.61 9.55
CA PHE A 28 -1.32 7.18 10.20
C PHE A 28 -0.19 6.99 9.18
N LEU A 29 -0.49 6.41 8.02
CA LEU A 29 0.48 6.18 6.95
C LEU A 29 0.97 7.48 6.31
N LEU A 30 0.12 8.51 6.18
CA LEU A 30 0.54 9.86 5.77
C LEU A 30 1.64 10.40 6.68
N ILE A 31 1.41 10.33 7.98
CA ILE A 31 2.37 10.79 9.00
C ILE A 31 3.62 9.90 8.99
N PHE A 32 3.45 8.57 8.96
CA PHE A 32 4.56 7.61 8.93
C PHE A 32 5.47 7.83 7.73
N TYR A 33 4.90 8.04 6.54
CA TYR A 33 5.66 8.36 5.33
C TYR A 33 6.40 9.68 5.49
N GLY A 34 5.76 10.72 6.00
CA GLY A 34 6.39 12.01 6.26
C GLY A 34 7.62 11.91 7.17
N ILE A 35 7.50 11.21 8.29
CA ILE A 35 8.60 10.99 9.25
C ILE A 35 9.73 10.16 8.62
N ASN A 36 9.38 9.15 7.83
CA ASN A 36 10.36 8.21 7.27
C ASN A 36 10.76 8.51 5.83
N LYS A 37 10.41 9.68 5.30
CA LYS A 37 10.65 10.06 3.89
C LYS A 37 12.12 9.91 3.47
N LYS A 38 13.04 10.12 4.42
CA LYS A 38 14.48 9.91 4.22
C LYS A 38 14.80 8.48 3.76
N ALA A 39 14.19 7.46 4.36
CA ALA A 39 14.43 6.06 3.99
C ALA A 39 14.01 5.77 2.54
N PHE A 40 12.86 6.29 2.12
CA PHE A 40 12.39 6.14 0.74
C PHE A 40 13.31 6.86 -0.25
N THR A 41 13.73 8.08 0.10
CA THR A 41 14.56 8.93 -0.77
C THR A 41 15.95 8.35 -0.93
N GLU A 42 16.61 7.91 0.15
CA GLU A 42 17.96 7.35 0.08
C GLU A 42 18.01 6.03 -0.70
N ILE A 43 17.02 5.14 -0.52
CA ILE A 43 16.96 3.90 -1.31
C ILE A 43 16.76 4.24 -2.80
N ARG A 44 15.86 5.18 -3.10
CA ARG A 44 15.58 5.62 -4.47
C ARG A 44 16.82 6.24 -5.11
N GLU A 45 17.51 7.13 -4.41
CA GLU A 45 18.71 7.79 -4.91
C GLU A 45 19.83 6.79 -5.18
N LYS A 46 20.10 5.89 -4.23
CA LYS A 46 21.09 4.82 -4.40
C LYS A 46 20.76 3.95 -5.61
N TYR A 47 19.49 3.61 -5.80
CA TYR A 47 19.03 2.85 -6.96
C TYR A 47 19.31 3.59 -8.28
N THR A 48 19.01 4.89 -8.35
CA THR A 48 19.24 5.69 -9.57
C THR A 48 20.71 6.04 -9.81
N GLN A 49 21.51 6.20 -8.76
CA GLN A 49 22.96 6.49 -8.86
C GLN A 49 23.72 5.33 -9.51
N GLU A 50 23.23 4.11 -9.31
CA GLU A 50 23.77 2.89 -9.91
C GLU A 50 23.26 2.68 -11.35
N GLY A 51 22.56 3.67 -11.91
CA GLY A 51 22.09 3.68 -13.29
C GLY A 51 20.78 2.92 -13.52
N PHE A 52 20.13 2.41 -12.47
CA PHE A 52 18.87 1.68 -12.61
C PHE A 52 17.68 2.61 -12.85
N PHE A 53 16.76 2.17 -13.70
CA PHE A 53 15.58 2.94 -14.09
C PHE A 53 14.40 2.70 -13.16
N ILE A 54 13.79 3.78 -12.68
CA ILE A 54 12.53 3.72 -11.91
C ILE A 54 11.35 3.74 -12.89
N PRO A 55 10.38 2.82 -12.79
CA PRO A 55 9.20 2.79 -13.65
C PRO A 55 8.49 4.15 -13.79
N GLN A 56 8.11 4.51 -15.02
CA GLN A 56 7.46 5.79 -15.33
C GLN A 56 6.15 6.00 -14.55
N ILE A 57 5.43 4.92 -14.23
CA ILE A 57 4.20 5.00 -13.44
C ILE A 57 4.45 5.65 -12.07
N ILE A 58 5.61 5.42 -11.46
CA ILE A 58 5.97 6.02 -10.17
C ILE A 58 6.19 7.53 -10.34
N TYR A 59 6.84 7.96 -11.43
CA TYR A 59 6.95 9.38 -11.74
C TYR A 59 5.60 10.02 -12.04
N ALA A 60 4.70 9.33 -12.75
CA ALA A 60 3.35 9.81 -13.02
C ALA A 60 2.52 9.92 -11.72
N THR A 61 2.71 8.99 -10.79
CA THR A 61 1.99 9.00 -9.51
C THR A 61 2.48 10.07 -8.55
N SER A 62 3.68 10.60 -8.75
CA SER A 62 4.19 11.76 -8.00
C SER A 62 3.28 13.00 -8.08
N PHE A 63 2.53 13.17 -9.18
CA PHE A 63 1.51 14.22 -9.31
C PHE A 63 0.31 14.01 -8.37
N PHE A 64 0.04 12.78 -7.95
CA PHE A 64 -1.04 12.42 -7.04
C PHE A 64 -0.62 12.45 -5.55
N GLY A 65 0.57 12.97 -5.22
CA GLY A 65 1.01 13.20 -3.85
C GLY A 65 1.20 11.90 -3.06
N PHE A 66 0.42 11.70 -1.99
CA PHE A 66 0.53 10.52 -1.11
C PHE A 66 0.29 9.18 -1.83
N PHE A 67 -0.42 9.16 -2.95
CA PHE A 67 -0.57 7.93 -3.71
C PHE A 67 0.74 7.46 -4.33
N ASP A 68 1.68 8.37 -4.58
CA ASP A 68 3.03 8.03 -5.04
C ASP A 68 3.78 7.14 -4.05
N SER A 69 3.65 7.42 -2.75
CA SER A 69 4.39 6.69 -1.73
C SER A 69 3.97 5.22 -1.67
N TYR A 70 2.73 4.89 -2.05
CA TYR A 70 2.31 3.50 -2.19
C TYR A 70 3.01 2.80 -3.35
N TYR A 71 2.98 3.38 -4.56
CA TYR A 71 3.61 2.78 -5.73
C TYR A 71 5.12 2.65 -5.59
N LEU A 72 5.76 3.68 -5.04
CA LEU A 72 7.17 3.62 -4.67
C LEU A 72 7.42 2.51 -3.64
N SER A 73 6.58 2.37 -2.62
CA SER A 73 6.74 1.30 -1.62
C SER A 73 6.59 -0.10 -2.22
N CYS A 74 5.66 -0.30 -3.17
CA CYS A 74 5.50 -1.58 -3.88
C CYS A 74 6.75 -1.93 -4.67
N PHE A 75 7.34 -0.95 -5.36
CA PHE A 75 8.57 -1.11 -6.11
C PHE A 75 9.77 -1.41 -5.21
N LEU A 76 9.96 -0.62 -4.16
CA LEU A 76 11.06 -0.82 -3.23
C LEU A 76 10.92 -2.14 -2.45
N TYR A 77 9.70 -2.52 -2.07
CA TYR A 77 9.41 -3.82 -1.46
C TYR A 77 9.87 -4.98 -2.34
N GLN A 78 9.59 -4.91 -3.65
CA GLN A 78 10.03 -5.93 -4.59
C GLN A 78 11.57 -6.00 -4.68
N ILE A 79 12.25 -4.85 -4.76
CA ILE A 79 13.72 -4.79 -4.77
C ILE A 79 14.31 -5.40 -3.50
N ILE A 80 13.78 -5.00 -2.33
CA ILE A 80 14.29 -5.43 -1.02
C ILE A 80 14.06 -6.92 -0.77
N THR A 81 12.91 -7.45 -1.15
CA THR A 81 12.48 -8.80 -0.77
C THR A 81 12.65 -9.83 -1.89
N GLY A 82 12.86 -9.39 -3.13
CA GLY A 82 12.80 -10.23 -4.32
C GLY A 82 11.38 -10.75 -4.65
N ARG A 83 10.36 -10.35 -3.88
CA ARG A 83 8.99 -10.84 -4.06
C ARG A 83 8.23 -9.96 -5.03
N LYS A 84 7.70 -10.59 -6.08
CA LYS A 84 6.81 -9.94 -7.03
C LYS A 84 5.48 -9.58 -6.36
N THR A 85 5.01 -8.37 -6.61
CA THR A 85 3.70 -7.88 -6.15
C THR A 85 2.70 -7.92 -7.32
N ILE A 86 1.40 -7.79 -7.06
CA ILE A 86 0.42 -7.69 -8.16
C ILE A 86 0.75 -6.48 -9.05
N MET A 87 1.15 -5.37 -8.43
CA MET A 87 1.59 -4.17 -9.14
C MET A 87 2.83 -4.44 -10.01
N SER A 88 3.68 -5.40 -9.63
CA SER A 88 4.87 -5.71 -10.40
C SER A 88 4.57 -6.35 -11.75
N TYR A 89 3.56 -7.22 -11.79
CA TYR A 89 3.13 -7.86 -13.02
C TYR A 89 2.52 -6.87 -14.01
N VAL A 90 1.78 -5.88 -13.50
CA VAL A 90 0.99 -4.99 -14.35
C VAL A 90 1.76 -3.73 -14.76
N TYR A 91 2.62 -3.18 -13.90
CA TYR A 91 3.15 -1.82 -14.11
C TYR A 91 4.65 -1.61 -13.87
N ILE A 92 5.30 -2.45 -13.05
CA ILE A 92 6.76 -2.33 -12.81
C ILE A 92 7.54 -3.16 -13.83
N GLY A 93 6.90 -4.17 -14.43
CA GLY A 93 7.51 -5.06 -15.41
C GLY A 93 8.42 -6.11 -14.78
N ASN A 94 8.67 -7.19 -15.51
CA ASN A 94 9.67 -8.21 -15.14
C ASN A 94 11.13 -7.72 -15.32
N SER A 95 11.33 -6.42 -15.53
CA SER A 95 12.57 -5.82 -16.00
C SER A 95 13.49 -5.29 -14.89
N ILE A 96 13.24 -5.62 -13.61
CA ILE A 96 14.20 -5.30 -12.55
C ILE A 96 15.43 -6.21 -12.76
N PRO A 97 16.61 -5.63 -13.07
CA PRO A 97 17.82 -6.40 -13.35
C PRO A 97 18.30 -7.14 -12.09
N GLN A 98 19.09 -8.20 -12.26
CA GLN A 98 19.49 -9.04 -11.13
C GLN A 98 20.37 -8.26 -10.13
N GLU A 99 21.21 -7.38 -10.66
CA GLU A 99 22.12 -6.47 -9.97
C GLU A 99 21.37 -5.52 -9.02
N ALA A 100 20.13 -5.15 -9.36
CA ALA A 100 19.28 -4.33 -8.49
C ALA A 100 18.87 -5.07 -7.20
N TYR A 101 18.69 -6.39 -7.23
CA TYR A 101 18.43 -7.17 -6.02
C TYR A 101 19.70 -7.36 -5.17
N GLU A 102 20.87 -7.35 -5.80
CA GLU A 102 22.14 -7.38 -5.07
C GLU A 102 22.41 -6.04 -4.36
N LEU A 103 22.11 -4.92 -5.01
CA LEU A 103 22.11 -3.60 -4.39
C LEU A 103 21.24 -3.58 -3.13
N ALA A 104 20.09 -4.24 -3.19
CA ALA A 104 19.13 -4.29 -2.09
C ALA A 104 19.70 -4.91 -0.81
N LYS A 105 20.64 -5.86 -0.95
CA LYS A 105 21.35 -6.47 0.19
C LYS A 105 22.22 -5.45 0.95
N ASN A 106 22.66 -4.40 0.26
CA ASN A 106 23.46 -3.32 0.83
C ASN A 106 22.60 -2.16 1.38
N ILE A 107 21.28 -2.31 1.43
CA ILE A 107 20.38 -1.32 2.07
C ILE A 107 20.43 -1.52 3.59
N PRO A 108 20.56 -0.44 4.39
CA PRO A 108 20.46 -0.53 5.84
C PRO A 108 19.16 -1.24 6.27
N LYS A 109 19.28 -2.27 7.13
CA LYS A 109 18.14 -3.07 7.60
C LYS A 109 17.00 -2.22 8.13
N LYS A 110 17.31 -1.11 8.81
CA LYS A 110 16.33 -0.14 9.30
C LYS A 110 15.43 0.41 8.19
N PHE A 111 16.02 0.83 7.07
CA PHE A 111 15.27 1.38 5.94
C PHE A 111 14.45 0.29 5.24
N ALA A 112 15.04 -0.89 5.05
CA ALA A 112 14.32 -2.03 4.51
C ALA A 112 13.06 -2.35 5.34
N SER A 113 13.18 -2.40 6.66
CA SER A 113 12.04 -2.64 7.56
C SER A 113 10.97 -1.55 7.47
N ILE A 114 11.36 -0.27 7.37
CA ILE A 114 10.42 0.84 7.19
C ILE A 114 9.58 0.65 5.91
N ILE A 115 10.22 0.32 4.78
CA ILE A 115 9.52 0.09 3.51
C ILE A 115 8.55 -1.09 3.64
N ILE A 116 9.00 -2.19 4.23
CA ILE A 116 8.19 -3.41 4.38
C ILE A 116 6.96 -3.15 5.26
N ILE A 117 7.14 -2.50 6.42
CA ILE A 117 6.04 -2.14 7.32
C ILE A 117 5.04 -1.25 6.58
N TYR A 118 5.54 -0.21 5.91
CA TYR A 118 4.70 0.72 5.17
C TYR A 118 3.87 0.02 4.08
N TYR A 119 4.51 -0.83 3.28
CA TYR A 119 3.85 -1.60 2.21
C TYR A 119 2.70 -2.46 2.75
N TYR A 120 2.92 -3.22 3.82
CA TYR A 120 1.89 -4.08 4.40
C TYR A 120 0.77 -3.26 5.03
N SER A 121 1.10 -2.24 5.82
CA SER A 121 0.11 -1.38 6.46
C SER A 121 -0.77 -0.67 5.43
N PHE A 122 -0.19 -0.16 4.33
CA PHE A 122 -0.96 0.45 3.25
C PHE A 122 -1.85 -0.56 2.53
N SER A 123 -1.32 -1.75 2.22
CA SER A 123 -2.08 -2.82 1.57
C SER A 123 -3.27 -3.29 2.42
N ILE A 124 -3.07 -3.45 3.74
CA ILE A 124 -4.14 -3.79 4.68
C ILE A 124 -5.19 -2.67 4.71
N SER A 125 -4.76 -1.41 4.77
CA SER A 125 -5.66 -0.27 4.77
C SER A 125 -6.53 -0.21 3.51
N LEU A 126 -5.94 -0.37 2.33
CA LEU A 126 -6.68 -0.46 1.05
C LEU A 126 -7.65 -1.65 1.03
N PHE A 127 -7.23 -2.80 1.53
CA PHE A 127 -8.07 -3.99 1.59
C PHE A 127 -9.29 -3.76 2.49
N LEU A 128 -9.10 -3.21 3.69
CA LEU A 128 -10.18 -2.90 4.63
C LEU A 128 -11.15 -1.86 4.05
N PHE A 129 -10.63 -0.83 3.39
CA PHE A 129 -11.43 0.20 2.72
C PHE A 129 -12.30 -0.41 1.62
N THR A 130 -11.69 -1.24 0.77
CA THR A 130 -12.39 -1.91 -0.35
C THR A 130 -13.44 -2.89 0.17
N LEU A 131 -13.10 -3.70 1.17
CA LEU A 131 -14.01 -4.64 1.81
C LEU A 131 -15.22 -3.92 2.42
N SER A 132 -14.98 -2.83 3.16
CA SER A 132 -16.06 -2.01 3.71
C SER A 132 -16.95 -1.44 2.61
N SER A 133 -16.37 -0.92 1.53
CA SER A 133 -17.12 -0.39 0.39
C SER A 133 -18.00 -1.46 -0.29
N ILE A 134 -17.47 -2.67 -0.49
CA ILE A 134 -18.23 -3.81 -1.05
C ILE A 134 -19.39 -4.17 -0.12
N LEU A 135 -19.17 -4.23 1.19
CA LEU A 135 -20.22 -4.52 2.17
C LEU A 135 -21.32 -3.45 2.15
N VAL A 136 -20.97 -2.16 2.00
CA VAL A 136 -21.96 -1.07 1.82
C VAL A 136 -22.81 -1.29 0.58
N LEU A 137 -22.18 -1.61 -0.55
CA LEU A 137 -22.89 -1.85 -1.80
C LEU A 137 -23.82 -3.08 -1.71
N LEU A 138 -23.34 -4.17 -1.12
CA LEU A 138 -24.13 -5.38 -0.91
C LEU A 138 -25.31 -5.15 0.04
N TYR A 139 -25.09 -4.43 1.16
CA TYR A 139 -26.14 -4.09 2.10
C TYR A 139 -27.23 -3.23 1.44
N LYS A 140 -26.82 -2.21 0.68
CA LYS A 140 -27.75 -1.36 -0.08
C LYS A 140 -28.52 -2.17 -1.13
N TRP A 141 -27.85 -3.10 -1.82
CA TRP A 141 -28.50 -3.97 -2.80
C TRP A 141 -29.56 -4.86 -2.13
N LEU A 142 -29.24 -5.51 -1.02
CA LEU A 142 -30.14 -6.40 -0.28
C LEU A 142 -31.33 -5.70 0.40
N THR A 143 -31.20 -4.40 0.71
CA THR A 143 -32.24 -3.64 1.43
C THR A 143 -33.12 -2.79 0.51
N ASN A 144 -32.66 -2.49 -0.70
CA ASN A 144 -33.46 -1.81 -1.74
C ASN A 144 -34.22 -2.76 -2.67
N THR A 145 -33.94 -4.07 -2.61
CA THR A 145 -34.76 -5.16 -3.20
C THR A 145 -35.72 -5.70 -2.17
#